data_AF-A0A382KAL0-F1
#
_entry.id   AF-A0A382KAL0-F1
#
_cell.length_a   1.000
_cell.length_b   1.000
_cell.length_c   1.000
_cell.angle_alpha   90.00
_cell.angle_beta   90.00
_cell.angle_gamma   90.00
#
_symmetry.space_group_name_H-M   'P 1'
#
loop_
_entity.id
_entity.type
_entity.pdbx_description
1 polymer ?
#
loop_
_entity_poly.entity_id
_entity_poly.type
_entity_poly.pdbx_seq_one_letter_code
_entity_poly.pdbx_strand_id
1 'polypeptide(L)'
;MGFERKCLDQVKHDVSVKHQENIEPWFEYGTMWCNDISEDVASTIQHSIINFCEKPGTSVSKSEMDQSRPCHYGMYRDWAFDIIGEKNAL
;
A
#
# COMPACT_ATOMS: atom_id res chain seq x y z
N MET A 1 -4.28 -16.41 -5.92
CA MET A 1 -3.21 -15.39 -5.76
C MET A 1 -2.95 -14.61 -7.07
N GLY A 2 -3.99 -14.15 -7.78
CA GLY A 2 -3.82 -13.36 -9.01
C GLY A 2 -4.00 -11.85 -8.78
N PHE A 3 -4.94 -11.50 -7.90
CA PHE A 3 -5.23 -10.11 -7.54
C PHE A 3 -4.08 -9.44 -6.82
N GLU A 4 -3.57 -10.05 -5.73
CA GLU A 4 -2.52 -9.49 -4.89
C GLU A 4 -1.28 -9.13 -5.71
N ARG A 5 -0.84 -10.04 -6.59
CA ARG A 5 0.32 -9.83 -7.44
C ARG A 5 0.13 -8.66 -8.43
N LYS A 6 -1.04 -8.58 -9.08
CA LYS A 6 -1.36 -7.47 -9.99
C LYS A 6 -1.46 -6.13 -9.25
N CYS A 7 -2.02 -6.14 -8.04
CA CYS A 7 -2.11 -4.96 -7.19
C CYS A 7 -0.72 -4.47 -6.78
N LEU A 8 0.18 -5.38 -6.36
CA LEU A 8 1.57 -5.03 -6.05
C LEU A 8 2.31 -4.46 -7.26
N ASP A 9 2.16 -5.07 -8.43
CA ASP A 9 2.84 -4.60 -9.65
C ASP A 9 2.35 -3.19 -10.06
N GLN A 10 1.03 -2.93 -9.96
CA GLN A 10 0.46 -1.60 -10.22
C GLN A 10 0.97 -0.56 -9.22
N VAL A 11 0.95 -0.87 -7.93
CA VAL A 11 1.41 0.02 -6.87
C VAL A 11 2.89 0.36 -7.04
N LYS A 12 3.73 -0.64 -7.32
CA LYS A 12 5.16 -0.43 -7.61
C LYS A 12 5.37 0.48 -8.80
N HIS A 13 4.58 0.29 -9.87
CA HIS A 13 4.66 1.13 -11.05
C HIS A 13 4.29 2.58 -10.74
N ASP A 14 3.17 2.82 -10.07
CA ASP A 14 2.69 4.18 -9.78
C ASP A 14 3.64 4.93 -8.84
N VAL A 15 4.19 4.25 -7.83
CA VAL A 15 5.17 4.84 -6.92
C VAL A 15 6.48 5.14 -7.65
N SER A 16 6.98 4.22 -8.48
CA SER A 16 8.18 4.45 -9.28
C SER A 16 8.01 5.61 -10.26
N VAL A 17 6.83 5.75 -10.89
CA VAL A 17 6.55 6.84 -11.83
C VAL A 17 6.41 8.19 -11.12
N LYS A 18 5.73 8.23 -9.97
CA LYS A 18 5.39 9.50 -9.30
C LYS A 18 6.50 9.99 -8.36
N HIS A 19 7.14 9.09 -7.63
CA HIS A 19 8.12 9.41 -6.59
C HIS A 19 9.55 9.04 -6.96
N GLN A 20 9.75 8.29 -8.05
CA GLN A 20 11.06 7.70 -8.40
C GLN A 20 11.64 6.80 -7.30
N GLU A 21 10.77 6.29 -6.43
CA GLU A 21 11.12 5.38 -5.34
C GLU A 21 10.85 3.94 -5.74
N ASN A 22 11.68 3.03 -5.25
CA ASN A 22 11.45 1.60 -5.39
C ASN A 22 10.99 1.04 -4.05
N ILE A 23 9.77 0.54 -4.02
CA ILE A 23 9.14 -0.01 -2.82
C ILE A 23 9.01 -1.54 -2.95
N GLU A 24 9.08 -2.21 -1.81
CA GLU A 24 8.90 -3.66 -1.72
C GLU A 24 7.62 -4.01 -0.92
N PRO A 25 6.42 -3.65 -1.42
CA PRO A 25 5.18 -4.03 -0.74
C PRO A 25 5.00 -5.54 -0.72
N TRP A 26 4.35 -6.04 0.33
CA TRP A 26 3.89 -7.43 0.40
C TRP A 26 2.48 -7.51 0.98
N PHE A 27 1.81 -8.63 0.76
CA PHE A 27 0.50 -8.91 1.36
C PHE A 27 0.64 -9.88 2.53
N GLU A 28 -0.03 -9.57 3.63
CA GLU A 28 -0.17 -10.46 4.78
C GLU A 28 -1.62 -10.40 5.27
N TYR A 29 -2.29 -11.55 5.36
CA TYR A 29 -3.68 -11.67 5.83
C TYR A 29 -4.73 -10.75 5.15
N GLY A 30 -4.49 -10.33 3.89
CA GLY A 30 -5.37 -9.42 3.15
C GLY A 30 -5.05 -7.92 3.33
N THR A 31 -4.00 -7.61 4.07
CA THR A 31 -3.46 -6.27 4.26
C THR A 31 -2.17 -6.12 3.44
N MET A 32 -2.05 -5.03 2.68
CA MET A 32 -0.78 -4.69 2.03
C MET A 32 0.10 -3.90 2.99
N TRP A 33 1.36 -4.28 3.10
CA TRP A 33 2.34 -3.64 3.96
C TRP A 33 3.42 -2.99 3.11
N CYS A 34 3.89 -1.82 3.53
CA CYS A 34 5.08 -1.16 3.02
C CYS A 34 5.94 -0.67 4.18
N ASN A 35 7.22 -0.97 4.11
CA ASN A 35 8.22 -0.42 5.02
C ASN A 35 8.95 0.74 4.39
N ASP A 36 9.49 1.59 5.25
CA ASP A 36 10.45 2.62 4.88
C ASP A 36 9.90 3.66 3.86
N ILE A 37 8.60 4.01 3.94
CA ILE A 37 7.99 4.96 3.01
C ILE A 37 7.49 6.24 3.69
N SER A 38 7.46 7.33 2.93
CA SER A 38 6.89 8.62 3.36
C SER A 38 5.36 8.62 3.30
N GLU A 39 4.72 9.57 3.99
CA GLU A 39 3.26 9.73 3.96
C GLU A 39 2.71 10.04 2.55
N ASP A 40 3.50 10.73 1.72
CA ASP A 40 3.11 11.08 0.35
C ASP A 40 3.15 9.85 -0.59
N VAL A 41 4.15 8.99 -0.41
CA VAL A 41 4.22 7.67 -1.06
C VAL A 41 3.04 6.82 -0.59
N ALA A 42 2.79 6.76 0.72
CA ALA A 42 1.67 6.00 1.29
C ALA A 42 0.30 6.44 0.72
N SER A 43 0.10 7.76 0.57
CA SER A 43 -1.13 8.30 -0.04
C SER A 43 -1.26 7.93 -1.52
N THR A 44 -0.14 7.85 -2.22
CA THR A 44 -0.10 7.39 -3.63
C THR A 44 -0.44 5.91 -3.76
N ILE A 45 0.08 5.08 -2.86
CA ILE A 45 -0.27 3.65 -2.77
C ILE A 45 -1.77 3.49 -2.53
N GLN A 46 -2.34 4.22 -1.56
CA GLN A 46 -3.77 4.17 -1.26
C GLN A 46 -4.61 4.49 -2.50
N HIS A 47 -4.30 5.57 -3.21
CA HIS A 47 -5.01 5.94 -4.44
C HIS A 47 -4.82 4.92 -5.57
N SER A 48 -3.61 4.37 -5.73
CA SER A 48 -3.32 3.34 -6.73
C SER A 48 -4.17 2.09 -6.50
N ILE A 49 -4.29 1.63 -5.25
CA ILE A 49 -5.13 0.47 -4.90
C ILE A 49 -6.61 0.76 -5.16
N ILE A 50 -7.11 1.94 -4.77
CA ILE A 50 -8.51 2.33 -5.01
C ILE A 50 -8.81 2.34 -6.51
N ASN A 51 -7.93 2.95 -7.31
CA ASN A 51 -8.07 3.02 -8.76
C ASN A 51 -7.99 1.62 -9.38
N PHE A 52 -7.04 0.79 -8.96
CA PHE A 52 -6.88 -0.58 -9.47
C PHE A 52 -8.10 -1.46 -9.21
N CYS A 53 -8.77 -1.28 -8.07
CA CYS A 53 -9.96 -2.06 -7.75
C CYS A 53 -11.17 -1.70 -8.64
N GLU A 54 -11.17 -0.53 -9.29
CA GLU A 54 -12.17 0.01 -10.25
C GLU A 54 -13.65 -0.16 -9.84
N LYS A 55 -13.93 -0.48 -8.57
CA LYS A 55 -15.26 -0.84 -8.08
C LYS A 55 -15.80 0.23 -7.13
N PRO A 56 -16.99 0.78 -7.41
CA PRO A 56 -17.67 1.68 -6.48
C PRO A 56 -17.95 0.92 -5.18
N GLY A 57 -17.34 1.35 -4.08
CA GLY A 57 -17.46 0.74 -2.75
C GLY A 57 -16.18 0.11 -2.20
N THR A 58 -15.10 0.00 -3.00
CA THR A 58 -13.80 -0.39 -2.45
C THR A 58 -13.21 0.77 -1.66
N SER A 59 -13.00 0.55 -0.37
CA SER A 59 -12.33 1.48 0.53
C SER A 59 -10.99 0.90 0.94
N VAL A 60 -9.94 1.71 0.96
CA VAL A 60 -8.63 1.32 1.49
C VAL A 60 -8.39 2.10 2.76
N SER A 61 -8.34 1.42 3.90
CA SER A 61 -7.92 2.03 5.15
C SER A 61 -6.40 2.06 5.16
N LYS A 62 -5.82 3.25 5.35
CA LYS A 62 -4.38 3.39 5.62
C LYS A 62 -4.17 3.53 7.13
N SER A 63 -3.28 2.72 7.67
CA SER A 63 -2.90 2.74 9.08
C SER A 63 -1.40 2.90 9.15
N GLU A 64 -0.94 3.93 9.84
CA GLU A 64 0.47 4.09 10.16
C GLU A 64 0.78 3.22 11.37
N MET A 65 1.81 2.37 11.27
CA MET A 65 2.38 1.77 12.46
C MET A 65 3.27 2.80 13.13
N ASP A 66 2.87 3.25 14.32
CA ASP A 66 3.75 4.02 15.20
C ASP A 66 4.95 3.15 15.55
N GLN A 67 6.05 3.36 14.83
CA GLN A 67 7.34 2.81 15.19
C GLN A 67 7.87 3.57 16.40
N SER A 68 7.34 3.26 17.58
CA SER A 68 7.96 3.59 18.87
C SER A 68 9.31 2.88 19.07
N ARG A 69 9.86 2.27 18.01
CA ARG A 69 11.23 1.72 17.93
C ARG A 69 12.05 2.64 17.01
N PRO A 70 13.15 3.22 17.49
CA PRO A 70 14.00 4.09 16.68
C PRO A 70 14.67 3.25 15.59
N CYS A 71 14.16 3.32 14.37
CA CYS A 71 14.90 2.96 13.18
C CYS A 71 16.03 4.00 13.01
N HIS A 72 17.25 3.49 12.82
CA HIS A 72 18.51 4.23 12.94
C HIS A 72 18.70 5.30 11.85
N TYR A 73 17.77 5.42 10.91
CA TYR A 73 17.75 6.34 9.78
C TYR A 73 16.33 6.90 9.65
N GLY A 74 16.23 8.23 9.63
CA GLY A 74 15.04 8.95 10.08
C GLY A 74 13.76 8.84 9.23
N MET A 75 12.66 9.29 9.84
CA MET A 75 11.34 9.69 9.28
C MET A 75 10.55 8.70 8.43
N TYR A 76 11.12 7.58 8.01
CA TYR A 76 10.37 6.59 7.27
C TYR A 76 9.48 5.76 8.20
N ARG A 77 8.23 5.57 7.79
CA ARG A 77 7.15 4.95 8.59
C ARG A 77 6.74 3.65 7.90
N ASP A 78 6.36 2.67 8.70
CA ASP A 78 5.71 1.47 8.18
C ASP A 78 4.22 1.75 8.01
N TRP A 79 3.67 1.39 6.85
CA TRP A 79 2.28 1.61 6.52
C TRP A 79 1.58 0.30 6.20
N ALA A 80 0.39 0.15 6.76
CA ALA A 80 -0.55 -0.92 6.45
C ALA A 80 -1.72 -0.36 5.64
N PHE A 81 -2.13 -1.09 4.61
CA PHE A 81 -3.26 -0.77 3.74
C PHE A 81 -4.25 -1.93 3.76
N ASP A 82 -5.33 -1.76 4.53
CA ASP A 82 -6.41 -2.72 4.62
C ASP A 82 -7.40 -2.47 3.50
N ILE A 83 -7.49 -3.42 2.56
CA ILE A 83 -8.39 -3.34 1.42
C ILE A 83 -9.76 -3.87 1.84
N ILE A 84 -10.70 -2.95 2.05
CA ILE A 84 -12.09 -3.25 2.41
C ILE A 84 -12.94 -3.20 1.14
N GLY A 85 -13.24 -4.37 0.58
CA GLY A 85 -14.16 -4.56 -0.55
C GLY A 85 -15.08 -5.76 -0.32
N GLU A 86 -16.21 -5.83 -1.04
CA GLU A 86 -17.07 -7.01 -1.00
C GLU A 86 -16.27 -8.27 -1.35
N LYS A 87 -16.13 -9.17 -0.36
CA LYS A 87 -15.36 -10.42 -0.42
C LYS A 87 -15.81 -11.42 -1.49
N ASN A 88 -16.80 -11.10 -2.32
CA ASN A 88 -17.38 -12.00 -3.32
C ASN A 88 -16.67 -11.98 -4.69
N ALA A 89 -15.52 -11.32 -4.83
CA ALA A 89 -14.80 -11.25 -6.11
C ALA A 89 -13.26 -11.33 -6.00
N LEU A 90 -12.74 -12.03 -4.99
CA LEU A 90 -11.32 -12.42 -4.89
C LEU A 90 -11.15 -13.94 -4.98
#